data_AF-A0AAI9DTR6-F1
#
_entry.id   AF-A0AAI9DTR6-F1
#
_cell.length_a   1.000
_cell.length_b   1.000
_cell.length_c   1.000
_cell.angle_alpha   90.00
_cell.angle_beta   90.00
_cell.angle_gamma   90.00
#
_symmetry.space_group_name_H-M   'P 1'
#
loop_
_entity.id
_entity.type
_entity.pdbx_description
1 polymer ?
#
loop_
_entity_poly.entity_id
_entity_poly.type
_entity_poly.pdbx_seq_one_letter_code
_entity_poly.pdbx_strand_id
1 'polypeptide(L)'
;MQGTDAKQADTLYRGIIEYYRYSGLGITAAQISQRDALIAQNAIICDDSLDERVLLLQDEYIAAEGNMDKQKQIIEAVISLLAA
;
A
#
# COMPACT_ATOMS: atom_id res chain seq x y z
N MET A 1 4.04 4.42 -17.91
CA MET A 1 5.31 3.69 -18.20
C MET A 1 5.31 2.45 -17.31
N GLN A 2 5.47 1.24 -17.85
CA GLN A 2 5.35 0.00 -17.05
C GLN A 2 6.72 -0.50 -16.57
N GLY A 3 6.88 -0.63 -15.25
CA GLY A 3 7.81 -1.60 -14.65
C GLY A 3 8.95 -1.06 -13.77
N THR A 4 9.27 0.24 -13.80
CA THR A 4 10.34 0.80 -12.94
C THR A 4 9.77 1.53 -11.71
N ASP A 5 8.65 2.24 -11.83
CA ASP A 5 8.01 2.94 -10.70
C ASP A 5 7.28 1.98 -9.75
N ALA A 6 6.70 0.89 -10.26
CA ALA A 6 6.11 -0.16 -9.42
C ALA A 6 7.11 -0.82 -8.43
N LYS A 7 8.42 -0.80 -8.75
CA LYS A 7 9.48 -1.26 -7.84
C LYS A 7 9.86 -0.22 -6.79
N GLN A 8 9.57 1.06 -7.01
CA GLN A 8 9.80 2.06 -6.00
C GLN A 8 8.92 1.72 -4.80
N ALA A 9 7.62 1.46 -5.02
CA ALA A 9 6.68 1.18 -3.94
C ALA A 9 6.76 -0.23 -3.30
N ASP A 10 7.83 -1.00 -3.51
CA ASP A 10 7.99 -2.36 -2.97
C ASP A 10 7.99 -2.38 -1.43
N THR A 11 8.64 -1.39 -0.79
CA THR A 11 8.68 -1.31 0.69
C THR A 11 7.29 -1.05 1.27
N LEU A 12 6.53 -0.15 0.63
CA LEU A 12 5.16 0.15 1.03
C LEU A 12 4.23 -1.04 0.77
N TYR A 13 4.37 -1.71 -0.39
CA TYR A 13 3.65 -2.93 -0.73
C TYR A 13 3.84 -4.01 0.36
N ARG A 14 5.09 -4.29 0.76
CA ARG A 14 5.38 -5.25 1.83
C ARG A 14 4.72 -4.86 3.15
N GLY A 15 4.76 -3.57 3.49
CA GLY A 15 4.07 -3.02 4.66
C GLY A 15 2.57 -3.28 4.64
N ILE A 16 1.92 -3.04 3.49
CA ILE A 16 0.49 -3.28 3.28
C ILE A 16 0.15 -4.77 3.42
N ILE A 17 0.95 -5.66 2.83
CA ILE A 17 0.73 -7.11 2.93
C ILE A 17 0.86 -7.59 4.38
N GLU A 18 1.89 -7.14 5.10
CA GLU A 18 2.05 -7.47 6.52
C GLU A 18 0.90 -6.88 7.36
N TYR A 19 0.45 -5.66 7.07
CA TYR A 19 -0.74 -5.08 7.72
C TYR A 19 -1.99 -5.93 7.54
N TYR A 20 -2.25 -6.45 6.33
CA TYR A 20 -3.35 -7.37 6.08
C TYR A 20 -3.19 -8.69 6.82
N ARG A 21 -1.95 -9.13 7.07
CA ARG A 21 -1.63 -10.35 7.81
C ARG A 21 -1.90 -10.19 9.31
N TYR A 22 -1.59 -9.04 9.88
CA TYR A 22 -1.82 -8.74 11.30
C TYR A 22 -3.25 -8.26 11.60
N SER A 23 -3.93 -7.61 10.65
CA SER A 23 -5.30 -7.07 10.83
C SER A 23 -6.43 -8.10 10.72
N GLY A 24 -6.12 -9.40 10.81
CA GLY A 24 -6.95 -10.55 10.41
C GLY A 24 -8.35 -10.71 11.02
N LEU A 25 -8.85 -9.74 11.80
CA LEU A 25 -10.19 -9.74 12.39
C LEU A 25 -11.04 -8.49 12.10
N GLY A 26 -10.51 -7.47 11.42
CA GLY A 26 -11.21 -6.18 11.20
C GLY A 26 -11.30 -5.71 9.74
N ILE A 27 -10.83 -6.52 8.78
CA ILE A 27 -10.76 -6.16 7.36
C ILE A 27 -12.02 -6.56 6.60
N THR A 28 -12.55 -5.62 5.80
CA THR A 28 -13.78 -5.82 5.01
C THR A 28 -13.53 -6.68 3.77
N ALA A 29 -14.59 -7.25 3.18
CA ALA A 29 -14.48 -8.03 1.94
C ALA A 29 -13.86 -7.24 0.79
N ALA A 30 -14.16 -5.94 0.67
CA ALA A 30 -13.56 -5.07 -0.33
C ALA A 30 -12.03 -4.95 -0.16
N GLN A 31 -11.58 -4.79 1.10
CA GLN A 31 -10.16 -4.74 1.42
C GLN A 31 -9.44 -6.08 1.18
N ILE A 32 -10.14 -7.22 1.34
CA ILE A 32 -9.61 -8.54 0.97
C ILE A 32 -9.43 -8.66 -0.54
N SER A 33 -10.43 -8.26 -1.33
CA SER A 33 -10.31 -8.24 -2.80
C SER A 33 -9.19 -7.33 -3.29
N GLN A 34 -9.01 -6.19 -2.63
CA GLN A 34 -7.93 -5.25 -2.91
C GLN A 34 -6.56 -5.84 -2.60
N ARG A 35 -6.40 -6.50 -1.44
CA ARG A 35 -5.19 -7.28 -1.10
C ARG A 35 -4.90 -8.34 -2.17
N ASP A 36 -5.91 -9.11 -2.57
CA ASP A 36 -5.71 -10.19 -3.54
C ASP A 36 -5.31 -9.64 -4.92
N ALA A 37 -5.83 -8.48 -5.33
CA ALA A 37 -5.41 -7.78 -6.53
C ALA A 37 -3.94 -7.30 -6.44
N LEU A 38 -3.52 -6.78 -5.28
CA LEU A 38 -2.13 -6.38 -5.03
C LEU A 38 -1.18 -7.57 -5.07
N ILE A 39 -1.55 -8.71 -4.47
CA ILE A 39 -0.77 -9.96 -4.48
C ILE A 39 -0.67 -10.52 -5.91
N ALA A 40 -1.78 -10.54 -6.64
CA ALA A 40 -1.82 -11.05 -8.01
C ALA A 40 -0.92 -10.26 -8.96
N GLN A 41 -0.83 -8.95 -8.76
CA GLN A 41 0.03 -8.06 -9.55
C GLN A 41 1.44 -7.92 -8.96
N ASN A 42 1.65 -8.40 -7.73
CA ASN A 42 2.88 -8.30 -6.95
C ASN A 42 3.44 -6.86 -6.91
N ALA A 43 2.55 -5.88 -6.90
CA ALA A 43 2.86 -4.45 -6.93
C ALA A 43 1.62 -3.63 -6.56
N ILE A 44 1.85 -2.37 -6.16
CA ILE A 44 0.77 -1.37 -6.09
C ILE A 44 0.52 -0.87 -7.50
N ILE A 45 -0.68 -1.15 -8.01
CA ILE A 45 -1.13 -0.68 -9.33
C ILE A 45 -2.24 0.33 -9.07
N CYS A 46 -2.03 1.56 -9.52
CA CYS A 46 -2.97 2.66 -9.44
C CYS A 46 -2.97 3.42 -10.77
N ASP A 47 -3.99 4.25 -10.99
CA ASP A 47 -4.03 5.15 -12.13
C ASP A 47 -2.84 6.12 -12.12
N ASP A 48 -2.43 6.59 -13.30
CA ASP A 48 -1.32 7.55 -13.47
C ASP A 48 -1.53 8.84 -12.65
N SER A 49 -2.78 9.20 -12.35
CA SER A 49 -3.14 10.36 -11.50
C SER A 49 -2.85 10.16 -10.02
N LEU A 50 -2.73 8.91 -9.57
CA LEU A 50 -2.47 8.53 -8.19
C LEU A 50 -1.02 8.09 -7.98
N ASP A 51 -0.27 7.85 -9.05
CA ASP A 51 1.11 7.36 -9.03
C ASP A 51 2.02 8.26 -8.17
N GLU A 52 2.03 9.57 -8.43
CA GLU A 52 2.79 10.55 -7.61
C GLU A 52 2.37 10.51 -6.13
N ARG A 53 1.09 10.28 -5.84
CA ARG A 53 0.59 10.23 -4.46
C ARG A 53 1.03 8.96 -3.75
N VAL A 54 1.05 7.83 -4.44
CA VAL A 54 1.54 6.55 -3.91
C VAL A 54 3.04 6.62 -3.64
N LEU A 55 3.82 7.25 -4.53
CA LEU A 55 5.25 7.46 -4.33
C LEU A 55 5.54 8.35 -3.11
N LEU A 56 4.80 9.44 -2.94
CA LEU A 56 4.90 10.28 -1.74
C LEU A 56 4.59 9.50 -0.45
N LEU A 57 3.53 8.68 -0.46
CA LEU A 57 3.17 7.86 0.71
C LEU A 57 4.22 6.79 1.00
N GLN A 58 4.88 6.26 -0.03
CA GLN A 58 6.00 5.34 0.16
C GLN A 58 7.21 6.04 0.79
N ASP A 59 7.58 7.24 0.35
CA ASP A 59 8.65 8.02 0.97
C ASP A 59 8.32 8.34 2.44
N GLU A 60 7.07 8.71 2.73
CA GLU A 60 6.60 8.89 4.10
C GLU A 60 6.68 7.59 4.91
N TYR A 61 6.38 6.45 4.31
CA TYR A 61 6.43 5.14 4.97
C TYR A 61 7.86 4.74 5.35
N ILE A 62 8.80 5.00 4.44
CA ILE A 62 10.24 4.78 4.66
C ILE A 62 10.76 5.77 5.73
N ALA A 63 10.37 7.04 5.65
CA ALA A 63 10.74 8.04 6.65
C ALA A 63 10.13 7.76 8.04
N ALA A 64 9.01 7.04 8.08
CA ALA A 64 8.36 6.57 9.30
C ALA A 64 8.95 5.26 9.84
N GLU A 65 10.04 4.71 9.26
CA GLU A 65 10.69 3.51 9.75
C GLU A 65 11.02 3.62 11.27
N GLY A 66 10.57 2.63 12.04
CA GLY A 66 10.68 2.63 13.50
C GLY A 66 9.49 3.24 14.24
N ASN A 67 8.56 3.91 13.54
CA ASN A 67 7.30 4.42 14.09
C ASN A 67 6.11 3.64 13.54
N MET A 68 5.76 2.55 14.23
CA MET A 68 4.70 1.62 13.82
C MET A 68 3.32 2.28 13.68
N ASP A 69 2.96 3.21 14.56
CA ASP A 69 1.69 3.94 14.46
C ASP A 69 1.62 4.80 13.19
N LYS A 70 2.71 5.48 12.85
CA LYS A 70 2.77 6.32 11.66
C LYS A 70 2.79 5.48 10.37
N GLN A 71 3.54 4.38 10.37
CA GLN A 71 3.53 3.41 9.27
C GLN A 71 2.13 2.83 9.04
N LYS A 72 1.40 2.50 10.11
CA LYS A 72 0.02 2.04 10.02
C LYS A 72 -0.91 3.10 9.40
N GLN A 73 -0.83 4.36 9.85
CA GLN A 73 -1.65 5.44 9.29
C GLN A 73 -1.41 5.63 7.79
N ILE A 74 -0.15 5.55 7.35
CA ILE A 74 0.21 5.66 5.94
C ILE A 74 -0.37 4.49 5.14
N ILE A 75 -0.29 3.27 5.66
CA ILE A 75 -0.91 2.09 5.03
C ILE A 75 -2.43 2.27 4.89
N GLU A 76 -3.11 2.72 5.95
CA GLU A 76 -4.55 2.98 5.91
C GLU A 76 -4.93 4.07 4.88
N ALA A 77 -4.09 5.11 4.76
CA ALA A 77 -4.26 6.15 3.76
C ALA A 77 -4.12 5.61 2.32
N VAL A 78 -3.12 4.75 2.08
CA VAL A 78 -2.92 4.12 0.76
C VAL A 78 -4.08 3.19 0.42
N ILE A 79 -4.53 2.36 1.37
CA ILE A 79 -5.69 1.48 1.17
C ILE A 79 -6.93 2.30 0.82
N SER A 80 -7.16 3.42 1.51
CA SER A 80 -8.29 4.32 1.23
C SER A 80 -8.16 4.99 -0.14
N LEU A 81 -6.96 5.38 -0.53
CA LEU A 81 -6.67 5.99 -1.83
C LEU A 81 -6.97 5.02 -2.98
N LEU A 82 -6.57 3.76 -2.82
CA LEU A 82 -6.75 2.69 -3.81
C LEU A 82 -8.17 2.09 -3.82
N ALA A 83 -9.00 2.44 -2.84
CA ALA A 83 -10.39 2.00 -2.75
C ALA A 83 -11.40 3.01 -3.34
N ALA A 84 -10.91 4.21 -3.72
CA ALA A 84 -11.67 5.27 -4.36
C ALA A 84 -11.72 5.07 -5.88
#